data_AF-A0A7G1IFC7-F1
#
_entry.id   AF-A0A7G1IFC7-F1
#
_cell.length_a   1.000
_cell.length_b   1.000
_cell.length_c   1.000
_cell.angle_alpha   90.00
_cell.angle_beta   90.00
_cell.angle_gamma   90.00
#
_symmetry.space_group_name_H-M   'P 1'
#
loop_
_entity.id
_entity.type
_entity.pdbx_description
1 polymer ?
#
loop_
_entity_poly.entity_id
_entity_poly.type
_entity_poly.pdbx_seq_one_letter_code
_entity_poly.pdbx_strand_id
1 'polypeptide(L)'
;MVRREAIYRAGRPPLDVAGKTVILVDDGLATGASMFAAVQALREAEPEQIVIAVPAAPESTCREFAGVVDDVVCASMPTPFLAVGESFWDFRQVTDEEVRRLLATPTSGISVIRPAAPTAAEVISSVAIDAPGGVPPSETLEELIGDARIVLIGESSHGTHEFYAARAAITKWLIEEKGFCAVAAEADWPDAYRVNRYVRGLGEDRSAAAALSGFERFPAWMWRNVVVRDFVDWLRARNQRHRANGGRQAGFYGLDLYSLHRSTHEVISFLDKVDPTAAARARSRYACFDHTSADDGQAYGYAAAFGAGPSCERQAIEQLVDLQRHLLSYARRDGLLAEDEAFYAQQNAQTVRNAEVYYRAMFSGRVTSWNLRDQHMAQTLDALLKHLDRHDNVPPARIVVWAHNSHVGDARATEVWADGQLTLGQLVRQRYGDESRLIGLCTYSGTVTAASEWGGIAERKVVRPALNGSIEQLLHETGRNAFLVSPQITPEAADPLSVVRLGRAIGVIYLPATERQSHYFHVRPADQFDAMIHIDKTRALEPLETTSLWIAGETPETYPSGL
;
A
#
# COMPACT_ATOMS: atom_id res chain seq x y z
N MET A 1 23.68 -3.74 46.58
CA MET A 1 23.92 -2.60 45.68
C MET A 1 25.31 -1.97 45.91
N VAL A 2 25.62 -1.48 47.11
CA VAL A 2 26.88 -0.77 47.46
C VAL A 2 28.18 -1.47 47.02
N ARG A 3 28.29 -2.80 47.19
CA ARG A 3 29.48 -3.57 46.76
C ARG A 3 29.67 -3.58 45.23
N ARG A 4 28.58 -3.65 44.47
CA ARG A 4 28.61 -3.74 42.98
C ARG A 4 28.87 -2.37 42.35
N GLU A 5 28.26 -1.34 42.93
CA GLU A 5 28.50 0.06 42.54
C GLU A 5 29.97 0.46 42.74
N ALA A 6 30.57 0.13 43.88
CA ALA A 6 31.99 0.41 44.14
C ALA A 6 32.92 -0.26 43.10
N ILE A 7 32.60 -1.49 42.69
CA ILE A 7 33.35 -2.25 41.68
C ILE A 7 33.23 -1.59 40.30
N TYR A 8 32.04 -1.17 39.88
CA TYR A 8 31.81 -0.57 38.57
C TYR A 8 32.33 0.87 38.44
N ARG A 9 32.21 1.65 39.52
CA ARG A 9 32.74 3.02 39.55
C ARG A 9 34.26 3.04 39.62
N ALA A 10 34.89 2.04 40.22
CA ALA A 10 36.35 1.94 40.37
C ALA A 10 36.97 3.24 40.95
N GLY A 11 36.30 3.82 41.96
CA GLY A 11 36.72 5.07 42.61
C GLY A 11 36.27 6.37 41.92
N ARG A 12 35.58 6.30 40.77
CA ARG A 12 35.02 7.50 40.11
C ARG A 12 33.82 8.08 40.88
N PRO A 13 33.72 9.43 40.99
CA PRO A 13 32.55 10.07 41.59
C PRO A 13 31.29 9.82 40.74
N PRO A 14 30.08 10.05 41.29
CA PRO A 14 28.86 10.12 40.49
C PRO A 14 29.01 11.14 39.36
N LEU A 15 28.41 10.83 38.22
CA LEU A 15 28.32 11.81 37.14
C LEU A 15 27.40 12.94 37.58
N ASP A 16 27.85 14.17 37.35
CA ASP A 16 27.02 15.36 37.47
C ASP A 16 26.13 15.45 36.23
N VAL A 17 24.83 15.26 36.43
CA VAL A 17 23.80 15.23 35.38
C VAL A 17 22.89 16.46 35.43
N ALA A 18 23.12 17.39 36.37
CA ALA A 18 22.29 18.57 36.52
C ALA A 18 22.31 19.42 35.24
N GLY A 19 21.12 19.80 34.75
CA GLY A 19 20.97 20.59 33.53
C GLY A 19 21.46 19.90 32.25
N LYS A 20 21.52 18.56 32.21
CA LYS A 20 21.89 17.79 31.01
C LYS A 20 20.74 16.89 30.55
N THR A 21 20.71 16.58 29.25
CA THR A 21 19.91 15.47 28.72
C THR A 21 20.54 14.14 29.12
N VAL A 22 19.77 13.31 29.81
CA VAL A 22 20.16 11.95 30.23
C VAL A 22 19.41 10.93 29.39
N ILE A 23 20.15 10.11 28.64
CA ILE A 23 19.59 9.00 27.88
C ILE A 23 19.77 7.72 28.70
N LEU A 24 18.67 7.18 29.19
CA LEU A 24 18.61 5.91 29.88
C LEU A 24 18.43 4.77 28.88
N VAL A 25 19.35 3.81 28.90
CA VAL A 25 19.35 2.66 28.01
C VAL A 25 19.28 1.35 28.78
N ASP A 26 18.61 0.36 28.19
CA ASP A 26 18.57 -1.03 28.64
C ASP A 26 18.39 -1.96 27.43
N ASP A 27 18.56 -3.27 27.62
CA ASP A 27 18.33 -4.27 26.59
C ASP A 27 16.83 -4.45 26.24
N GLY A 28 15.94 -3.97 27.09
CA GLY A 28 14.50 -3.90 26.83
C GLY A 28 13.71 -3.57 28.10
N LEU A 29 12.40 -3.42 27.96
CA LEU A 29 11.51 -3.24 29.11
C LEU A 29 10.50 -4.37 29.12
N ALA A 30 10.62 -5.32 30.04
CA ALA A 30 9.56 -6.31 30.25
C ALA A 30 8.44 -5.72 31.12
N THR A 31 8.78 -5.38 32.37
CA THR A 31 7.87 -4.75 33.33
C THR A 31 8.26 -3.31 33.64
N GLY A 32 9.45 -2.88 33.24
CA GLY A 32 9.95 -1.52 33.48
C GLY A 32 10.42 -1.23 34.90
N ALA A 33 10.27 -2.12 35.88
CA ALA A 33 10.52 -1.81 37.30
C ALA A 33 11.92 -1.23 37.59
N SER A 34 12.97 -1.80 36.98
CA SER A 34 14.35 -1.31 37.13
C SER A 34 14.54 0.09 36.51
N MET A 35 13.95 0.30 35.33
CA MET A 35 14.00 1.58 34.62
C MET A 35 13.27 2.67 35.40
N PHE A 36 12.11 2.35 36.00
CA PHE A 36 11.35 3.29 36.81
C PHE A 36 12.15 3.75 38.04
N ALA A 37 12.83 2.82 38.72
CA ALA A 37 13.71 3.17 39.84
C ALA A 37 14.88 4.07 39.39
N ALA A 38 15.46 3.82 38.21
CA ALA A 38 16.53 4.65 37.66
C ALA A 38 16.05 6.08 37.32
N VAL A 39 14.86 6.20 36.73
CA VAL A 39 14.22 7.50 36.45
C VAL A 39 13.98 8.28 37.74
N GLN A 40 13.44 7.63 38.78
CA GLN A 40 13.22 8.29 40.08
C GLN A 40 14.52 8.80 40.68
N ALA A 41 15.58 7.98 40.67
CA ALA A 41 16.88 8.38 41.20
C ALA A 41 17.52 9.54 40.40
N LEU A 42 17.33 9.59 39.08
CA LEU A 42 17.85 10.66 38.24
C LEU A 42 17.10 11.97 38.41
N ARG A 43 15.79 11.93 38.65
CA ARG A 43 15.00 13.15 38.87
C ARG A 43 15.49 13.96 40.08
N GLU A 44 16.02 13.30 41.12
CA GLU A 44 16.62 13.98 42.28
C GLU A 44 17.89 14.78 41.93
N ALA A 45 18.53 14.48 40.79
CA ALA A 45 19.74 15.15 40.32
C ALA A 45 19.47 16.28 39.30
N GLU A 46 18.20 16.67 39.13
CA GLU A 46 17.76 17.81 38.30
C GLU A 46 18.33 17.86 36.86
N PRO A 47 18.21 16.77 36.06
CA PRO A 47 18.56 16.80 34.65
C PRO A 47 17.63 17.73 33.86
N GLU A 48 18.10 18.23 32.71
CA GLU A 48 17.26 19.03 31.81
C GLU A 48 16.18 18.17 31.15
N GLN A 49 16.54 16.94 30.76
CA GLN A 49 15.65 15.97 30.13
C GLN A 49 16.07 14.55 30.50
N ILE A 50 15.09 13.64 30.58
CA ILE A 50 15.28 12.20 30.70
C ILE A 50 14.60 11.53 29.51
N VAL A 51 15.38 10.81 28.71
CA VAL A 51 14.90 10.02 27.56
C VAL A 51 15.16 8.55 27.84
N ILE A 52 14.15 7.70 27.67
CA ILE A 52 14.34 6.25 27.68
C ILE A 52 14.56 5.77 26.25
N ALA A 53 15.62 5.03 25.99
CA ALA A 53 15.92 4.44 24.70
C ALA A 53 16.20 2.94 24.83
N VAL A 54 15.28 2.11 24.33
CA VAL A 54 15.35 0.64 24.46
C VAL A 54 15.01 -0.05 23.13
N PRO A 55 15.58 -1.22 22.84
CA PRO A 55 15.31 -1.89 21.57
C PRO A 55 13.98 -2.65 21.55
N ALA A 56 13.51 -3.19 22.68
CA ALA A 56 12.26 -3.96 22.74
C ALA A 56 11.46 -3.74 24.03
N ALA A 57 10.16 -3.51 23.92
CA ALA A 57 9.25 -3.37 25.07
C ALA A 57 7.78 -3.61 24.67
N PRO A 58 6.88 -4.05 25.57
CA PRO A 58 5.46 -4.05 25.27
C PRO A 58 4.94 -2.62 25.21
N GLU A 59 3.98 -2.38 24.30
CA GLU A 59 3.38 -1.05 24.11
C GLU A 59 2.81 -0.47 25.43
N SER A 60 2.23 -1.31 26.28
CA SER A 60 1.70 -0.91 27.58
C SER A 60 2.76 -0.25 28.46
N THR A 61 3.97 -0.83 28.52
CA THR A 61 5.05 -0.30 29.35
C THR A 61 5.63 0.97 28.75
N CYS A 62 5.74 1.08 27.43
CA CYS A 62 6.13 2.34 26.79
C CYS A 62 5.14 3.47 27.09
N ARG A 63 3.82 3.20 27.05
CA ARG A 63 2.78 4.18 27.41
C ARG A 63 2.87 4.62 28.88
N GLU A 64 3.16 3.69 29.79
CA GLU A 64 3.38 4.04 31.20
C GLU A 64 4.56 5.00 31.35
N PHE A 65 5.68 4.73 30.68
CA PHE A 65 6.85 5.60 30.75
C PHE A 65 6.69 6.94 30.06
N ALA A 66 5.90 7.04 28.99
CA ALA A 66 5.59 8.31 28.34
C ALA A 66 4.92 9.32 29.28
N GLY A 67 4.32 8.86 30.38
CA GLY A 67 3.79 9.73 31.44
C GLY A 67 4.81 10.12 32.54
N VAL A 68 6.03 9.58 32.49
CA VAL A 68 7.03 9.65 33.57
C VAL A 68 8.39 10.19 33.09
N VAL A 69 8.65 10.25 31.79
CA VAL A 69 9.87 10.83 31.21
C VAL A 69 9.54 11.80 30.08
N ASP A 70 10.54 12.55 29.61
CA ASP A 70 10.34 13.54 28.54
C ASP A 70 10.13 12.88 27.17
N ASP A 71 10.78 11.73 26.93
CA ASP A 71 10.59 10.94 25.71
C ASP A 71 10.90 9.44 25.92
N VAL A 72 10.26 8.60 25.11
CA VAL A 72 10.48 7.14 25.06
C VAL A 72 10.70 6.71 23.61
N VAL A 73 11.92 6.29 23.31
CA VAL A 73 12.32 5.72 22.03
C VAL A 73 12.41 4.21 22.17
N CYS A 74 11.47 3.49 21.53
CA CYS A 74 11.50 2.02 21.49
C CYS A 74 11.59 1.54 20.03
N ALA A 75 12.60 0.73 19.71
CA ALA A 75 12.83 0.29 18.34
C ALA A 75 11.80 -0.75 17.87
N SER A 76 11.29 -1.60 18.76
CA SER A 76 10.32 -2.65 18.46
C SER A 76 9.36 -2.87 19.63
N MET A 77 8.06 -2.98 19.34
CA MET A 77 7.03 -3.26 20.35
C MET A 77 6.24 -4.54 20.01
N PRO A 78 6.84 -5.73 20.18
CA PRO A 78 6.22 -6.98 19.72
C PRO A 78 4.95 -7.31 20.50
N THR A 79 3.96 -7.88 19.80
CA THR A 79 2.70 -8.35 20.39
C THR A 79 2.40 -9.78 19.90
N PRO A 80 2.27 -10.79 20.79
CA PRO A 80 2.45 -10.71 22.25
C PRO A 80 3.91 -10.49 22.63
N PHE A 81 4.16 -9.63 23.62
CA PHE A 81 5.48 -9.51 24.24
C PHE A 81 5.66 -10.66 25.24
N LEU A 82 6.64 -11.54 24.98
CA LEU A 82 6.92 -12.69 25.86
C LEU A 82 8.10 -12.38 26.80
N ALA A 83 9.26 -12.04 26.23
CA ALA A 83 10.46 -11.67 26.96
C ALA A 83 11.36 -10.78 26.10
N VAL A 84 12.23 -10.00 26.75
CA VAL A 84 13.21 -9.13 26.06
C VAL A 84 14.10 -9.96 25.13
N GLY A 85 14.59 -11.11 25.60
CA GLY A 85 15.53 -11.95 24.86
C GLY A 85 15.00 -12.50 23.54
N GLU A 86 13.69 -12.65 23.37
CA GLU A 86 13.07 -13.11 22.12
C GLU A 86 13.21 -12.08 20.99
N SER A 87 13.56 -10.83 21.32
CA SER A 87 13.81 -9.78 20.33
C SER A 87 15.25 -9.78 19.80
N PHE A 88 16.11 -10.70 20.28
CA PHE A 88 17.52 -10.76 19.92
C PHE A 88 17.90 -12.13 19.35
N TRP A 89 18.70 -12.13 18.29
CA TRP A 89 19.29 -13.36 17.75
C TRP A 89 20.37 -13.94 18.68
N ASP A 90 21.11 -13.07 19.37
CA ASP A 90 22.12 -13.41 20.36
C ASP A 90 21.84 -12.64 21.65
N PHE A 91 21.33 -13.35 22.65
CA PHE A 91 21.00 -12.81 23.97
C PHE A 91 21.91 -13.35 25.08
N ARG A 92 23.21 -13.49 24.76
CA ARG A 92 24.22 -13.91 25.74
C ARG A 92 24.34 -12.91 26.88
N GLN A 93 24.51 -13.45 28.09
CA GLN A 93 24.70 -12.67 29.31
C GLN A 93 26.03 -11.90 29.27
N VAL A 94 25.97 -10.59 29.55
CA VAL A 94 27.15 -9.73 29.66
C VAL A 94 27.81 -9.97 31.02
N THR A 95 29.10 -10.29 31.01
CA THR A 95 29.84 -10.59 32.25
C THR A 95 30.27 -9.33 32.99
N ASP A 96 30.46 -9.41 34.31
CA ASP A 96 30.98 -8.29 35.11
C ASP A 96 32.36 -7.82 34.63
N GLU A 97 33.19 -8.72 34.10
CA GLU A 97 34.50 -8.37 33.52
C GLU A 97 34.33 -7.51 32.26
N GLU A 98 33.38 -7.87 31.40
CA GLU A 98 33.05 -7.12 30.20
C GLU A 98 32.50 -5.73 30.53
N VAL A 99 31.57 -5.63 31.50
CA VAL A 99 31.05 -4.34 31.99
C VAL A 99 32.19 -3.46 32.49
N ARG A 100 33.12 -4.01 33.29
CA ARG A 100 34.27 -3.25 33.81
C ARG A 100 35.20 -2.77 32.70
N ARG A 101 35.48 -3.62 31.70
CA ARG A 101 36.30 -3.28 30.53
C ARG A 101 35.66 -2.13 29.74
N LEU A 102 34.35 -2.21 29.47
CA LEU A 102 33.62 -1.17 28.75
C LEU A 102 33.60 0.14 29.53
N LEU A 103 33.28 0.10 30.82
CA LEU A 103 33.28 1.27 31.69
C LEU A 103 34.66 1.92 31.86
N ALA A 104 35.75 1.19 31.69
CA ALA A 104 37.12 1.70 31.73
C ALA A 104 37.61 2.24 30.38
N THR A 105 36.89 1.96 29.30
CA THR A 105 37.24 2.44 27.96
C THR A 105 37.01 3.96 27.91
N PRO A 106 38.05 4.78 27.62
CA PRO A 106 37.89 6.22 27.54
C PRO A 106 36.86 6.60 26.47
N THR A 107 35.78 7.24 26.88
CA THR A 107 34.77 7.81 25.96
C THR A 107 35.20 9.16 25.39
N SER A 108 36.23 9.78 25.99
CA SER A 108 36.85 11.03 25.58
C SER A 108 38.30 10.78 25.14
N GLY A 109 38.47 10.04 24.05
CA GLY A 109 39.69 10.06 23.23
C GLY A 109 39.39 10.88 21.99
N ILE A 110 40.26 11.85 21.68
CA ILE A 110 40.37 12.68 20.47
C ILE A 110 39.17 12.45 19.53
N SER A 111 38.27 13.44 19.43
CA SER A 111 37.49 13.61 18.21
C SER A 111 38.54 13.78 17.10
N VAL A 112 39.03 12.66 16.59
CA VAL A 112 39.52 12.61 15.24
C VAL A 112 38.26 13.02 14.54
N ILE A 113 38.25 14.23 14.00
CA ILE A 113 37.35 14.59 12.93
C ILE A 113 37.74 13.63 11.81
N ARG A 114 37.35 12.36 11.96
CA ARG A 114 37.04 11.50 10.85
C ARG A 114 36.03 12.34 10.10
N PRO A 115 36.19 12.56 8.78
CA PRO A 115 35.09 13.12 8.01
C PRO A 115 33.86 12.34 8.45
N ALA A 116 32.84 13.04 8.95
CA ALA A 116 31.64 12.40 9.43
C ALA A 116 31.23 11.42 8.32
N ALA A 117 31.04 10.15 8.67
CA ALA A 117 30.56 9.19 7.68
C ALA A 117 29.31 9.81 7.05
N PRO A 118 29.18 9.79 5.71
CA PRO A 118 28.06 10.44 5.05
C PRO A 118 26.77 9.90 5.67
N THR A 119 25.88 10.82 6.04
CA THR A 119 24.58 10.48 6.57
C THR A 119 23.80 9.66 5.53
N ALA A 120 22.81 8.90 5.98
CA ALA A 120 21.92 8.17 5.08
C ALA A 120 21.33 9.07 3.98
N ALA A 121 20.94 10.31 4.33
CA ALA A 121 20.41 11.28 3.38
C ALA A 121 21.46 11.75 2.37
N GLU A 122 22.71 11.98 2.78
CA GLU A 122 23.81 12.34 1.87
C GLU A 122 24.15 11.19 0.90
N VAL A 123 24.15 9.94 1.37
CA VAL A 123 24.33 8.77 0.51
C VAL A 123 23.20 8.67 -0.51
N ILE A 124 21.94 8.78 -0.08
CA ILE A 124 20.80 8.72 -0.99
C ILE A 124 20.81 9.89 -1.97
N SER A 125 21.14 11.11 -1.51
CA SER A 125 21.19 12.30 -2.36
C SER A 125 22.23 12.16 -3.47
N SER A 126 23.39 11.52 -3.20
CA SER A 126 24.45 11.34 -4.20
C SER A 126 24.13 10.31 -5.29
N VAL A 127 23.24 9.35 -5.00
CA VAL A 127 22.84 8.29 -5.94
C VAL A 127 21.41 8.42 -6.46
N ALA A 128 20.64 9.38 -5.95
CA ALA A 128 19.28 9.65 -6.42
C ALA A 128 19.27 10.08 -7.90
N ILE A 129 18.34 9.49 -8.65
CA ILE A 129 18.14 9.75 -10.08
C ILE A 129 16.97 10.72 -10.21
N ASP A 130 17.16 11.85 -10.87
CA ASP A 130 16.10 12.86 -11.01
C ASP A 130 14.86 12.27 -11.69
N ALA A 131 13.69 12.51 -11.09
CA ALA A 131 12.41 12.02 -11.60
C ALA A 131 11.37 13.16 -11.52
N PRO A 132 11.50 14.21 -12.34
CA PRO A 132 10.60 15.36 -12.29
C PRO A 132 9.14 14.91 -12.46
N GLY A 133 8.27 15.36 -11.56
CA GLY A 133 6.86 14.92 -11.53
C GLY A 133 6.67 13.43 -11.22
N GLY A 134 7.68 12.77 -10.66
CA GLY A 134 7.68 11.33 -10.37
C GLY A 134 7.97 10.44 -11.56
N VAL A 135 8.50 10.97 -12.67
CA VAL A 135 8.80 10.20 -13.89
C VAL A 135 10.33 10.16 -14.11
N PRO A 136 10.99 9.01 -13.87
CA PRO A 136 12.42 8.86 -14.13
C PRO A 136 12.74 8.88 -15.64
N PRO A 137 14.03 9.04 -16.01
CA PRO A 137 14.47 8.93 -17.39
C PRO A 137 14.17 7.54 -17.97
N SER A 138 13.96 7.47 -19.29
CA SER A 138 13.63 6.23 -19.98
C SER A 138 14.71 5.16 -19.82
N GLU A 139 15.99 5.54 -19.81
CA GLU A 139 17.10 4.61 -19.59
C GLU A 139 17.05 3.96 -18.21
N THR A 140 16.69 4.74 -17.17
CA THR A 140 16.51 4.24 -15.81
C THR A 140 15.31 3.30 -15.72
N LEU A 141 14.20 3.64 -16.36
CA LEU A 141 13.03 2.76 -16.43
C LEU A 141 13.35 1.47 -17.19
N GLU A 142 14.14 1.54 -18.27
CA GLU A 142 14.56 0.38 -19.04
C GLU A 142 15.47 -0.56 -18.23
N GLU A 143 16.45 -0.02 -17.51
CA GLU A 143 17.31 -0.78 -16.61
C GLU A 143 16.51 -1.43 -15.46
N LEU A 144 15.62 -0.68 -14.82
CA LEU A 144 14.80 -1.17 -13.71
C LEU A 144 13.84 -2.28 -14.16
N ILE A 145 13.13 -2.06 -15.27
CA ILE A 145 12.02 -2.91 -15.69
C ILE A 145 12.50 -4.09 -16.52
N GLY A 146 13.48 -3.89 -17.40
CA GLY A 146 13.99 -4.91 -18.31
C GLY A 146 12.87 -5.67 -19.02
N ASP A 147 12.92 -7.01 -18.89
CA ASP A 147 11.96 -7.94 -19.48
C ASP A 147 10.83 -8.35 -18.53
N ALA A 148 10.65 -7.64 -17.40
CA ALA A 148 9.60 -7.96 -16.44
C ALA A 148 8.21 -8.01 -17.11
N ARG A 149 7.46 -9.07 -16.82
CA ARG A 149 6.10 -9.27 -17.30
C ARG A 149 5.08 -8.49 -16.50
N ILE A 150 5.36 -8.26 -15.21
CA ILE A 150 4.43 -7.59 -14.30
C ILE A 150 5.15 -6.43 -13.63
N VAL A 151 4.63 -5.22 -13.80
CA VAL A 151 5.15 -4.03 -13.12
C VAL A 151 4.05 -3.49 -12.22
N LEU A 152 4.24 -3.62 -10.92
CA LEU A 152 3.34 -3.10 -9.91
C LEU A 152 3.81 -1.70 -9.49
N ILE A 153 2.97 -0.70 -9.69
CA ILE A 153 3.26 0.69 -9.33
C ILE A 153 2.31 1.11 -8.21
N GLY A 154 2.89 1.19 -7.01
CA GLY A 154 2.27 1.55 -5.76
C GLY A 154 2.02 3.04 -5.64
N GLU A 155 1.26 3.44 -4.61
CA GLU A 155 1.22 4.81 -4.12
C GLU A 155 0.97 4.83 -2.62
N SER A 156 1.45 5.85 -1.91
CA SER A 156 1.27 5.99 -0.45
C SER A 156 0.03 6.79 -0.06
N SER A 157 -0.73 7.29 -1.03
CA SER A 157 -2.03 7.91 -0.80
C SER A 157 -2.99 7.84 -2.01
N HIS A 158 -4.20 7.31 -1.82
CA HIS A 158 -5.20 7.16 -2.90
C HIS A 158 -5.68 8.47 -3.54
N GLY A 159 -5.38 9.62 -2.92
CA GLY A 159 -5.88 10.93 -3.29
C GLY A 159 -4.83 11.96 -3.70
N THR A 160 -3.65 11.54 -4.15
CA THR A 160 -2.57 12.47 -4.56
C THR A 160 -2.44 12.55 -6.08
N HIS A 161 -2.47 13.77 -6.63
CA HIS A 161 -2.41 14.04 -8.07
C HIS A 161 -1.13 13.49 -8.71
N GLU A 162 0.02 13.82 -8.14
CA GLU A 162 1.33 13.49 -8.73
C GLU A 162 1.55 11.98 -8.81
N PHE A 163 1.02 11.20 -7.86
CA PHE A 163 1.10 9.74 -7.90
C PHE A 163 0.32 9.15 -9.07
N TYR A 164 -0.89 9.66 -9.35
CA TYR A 164 -1.66 9.22 -10.51
C TYR A 164 -1.01 9.69 -11.81
N ALA A 165 -0.47 10.91 -11.85
CA ALA A 165 0.18 11.46 -13.02
C ALA A 165 1.45 10.66 -13.38
N ALA A 166 2.30 10.36 -12.40
CA ALA A 166 3.49 9.53 -12.56
C ALA A 166 3.13 8.11 -13.03
N ARG A 167 2.17 7.44 -12.36
CA ARG A 167 1.67 6.11 -12.78
C ARG A 167 1.17 6.13 -14.22
N ALA A 168 0.37 7.12 -14.59
CA ALA A 168 -0.14 7.27 -15.95
C ALA A 168 0.99 7.47 -16.97
N ALA A 169 1.97 8.34 -16.68
CA ALA A 169 3.09 8.62 -17.57
C ALA A 169 4.00 7.39 -17.78
N ILE A 170 4.41 6.73 -16.70
CA ILE A 170 5.22 5.50 -16.76
C ILE A 170 4.46 4.40 -17.53
N THR A 171 3.16 4.26 -17.27
CA THR A 171 2.32 3.26 -17.96
C THR A 171 2.15 3.56 -19.44
N LYS A 172 2.03 4.83 -19.85
CA LYS A 172 2.02 5.22 -21.26
C LYS A 172 3.28 4.78 -21.97
N TRP A 173 4.45 5.04 -21.36
CA TRP A 173 5.74 4.59 -21.89
C TRP A 173 5.85 3.07 -21.96
N LEU A 174 5.43 2.35 -20.89
CA LEU A 174 5.41 0.88 -20.89
C LEU A 174 4.55 0.29 -22.03
N ILE A 175 3.41 0.90 -22.31
CA ILE A 175 2.49 0.47 -23.37
C ILE A 175 3.05 0.77 -24.77
N GLU A 176 3.62 1.95 -24.99
CA GLU A 176 4.12 2.37 -26.32
C GLU A 176 5.48 1.73 -26.64
N GLU A 177 6.40 1.68 -25.68
CA GLU A 177 7.81 1.31 -25.92
C GLU A 177 8.15 -0.12 -25.47
N LYS A 178 7.49 -0.65 -24.44
CA LYS A 178 7.83 -1.97 -23.85
C LYS A 178 6.78 -3.05 -24.11
N GLY A 179 5.75 -2.75 -24.89
CA GLY A 179 4.75 -3.72 -25.34
C GLY A 179 3.76 -4.18 -24.27
N PHE A 180 3.60 -3.41 -23.18
CA PHE A 180 2.57 -3.71 -22.19
C PHE A 180 1.17 -3.59 -22.80
N CYS A 181 0.32 -4.57 -22.49
CA CYS A 181 -0.99 -4.70 -23.14
C CYS A 181 -2.16 -4.63 -22.16
N ALA A 182 -1.91 -4.46 -20.88
CA ALA A 182 -2.96 -4.31 -19.90
C ALA A 182 -2.53 -3.43 -18.73
N VAL A 183 -3.49 -2.69 -18.20
CA VAL A 183 -3.42 -2.03 -16.90
C VAL A 183 -4.46 -2.70 -16.00
N ALA A 184 -4.02 -3.25 -14.88
CA ALA A 184 -4.87 -3.89 -13.89
C ALA A 184 -4.88 -3.05 -12.61
N ALA A 185 -5.99 -2.40 -12.31
CA ALA A 185 -6.13 -1.48 -11.19
C ALA A 185 -6.76 -2.17 -9.97
N GLU A 186 -6.46 -1.67 -8.77
CA GLU A 186 -7.17 -1.92 -7.50
C GLU A 186 -8.59 -1.32 -7.57
N ALA A 187 -9.37 -1.84 -8.51
CA ALA A 187 -10.65 -1.35 -8.95
C ALA A 187 -11.61 -2.53 -9.06
N ASP A 188 -12.89 -2.25 -8.85
CA ASP A 188 -13.95 -3.24 -9.03
C ASP A 188 -13.95 -3.79 -10.47
N TRP A 189 -13.97 -5.12 -10.60
CA TRP A 189 -13.92 -5.83 -11.88
C TRP A 189 -14.95 -5.34 -12.93
N PRO A 190 -16.26 -5.28 -12.63
CA PRO A 190 -17.26 -4.87 -13.62
C PRO A 190 -17.13 -3.39 -14.04
N ASP A 191 -16.74 -2.51 -13.11
CA ASP A 191 -16.60 -1.08 -13.39
C ASP A 191 -15.41 -0.80 -14.29
N ALA A 192 -14.27 -1.43 -14.01
CA ALA A 192 -13.12 -1.40 -14.88
C ALA A 192 -13.39 -2.06 -16.23
N TYR A 193 -14.25 -3.09 -16.29
CA TYR A 193 -14.63 -3.70 -17.57
C TYR A 193 -15.44 -2.74 -18.46
N ARG A 194 -16.32 -1.90 -17.89
CA ARG A 194 -17.00 -0.83 -18.64
C ARG A 194 -15.98 0.13 -19.29
N VAL A 195 -14.95 0.53 -18.55
CA VAL A 195 -13.83 1.33 -19.08
C VAL A 195 -13.08 0.55 -20.17
N ASN A 196 -12.82 -0.74 -19.97
CA ASN A 196 -12.16 -1.58 -20.96
C ASN A 196 -12.90 -1.61 -22.30
N ARG A 197 -14.22 -1.77 -22.24
CA ARG A 197 -15.08 -1.77 -23.43
C ARG A 197 -14.94 -0.44 -24.16
N TYR A 198 -15.06 0.68 -23.44
CA TYR A 198 -14.85 2.01 -24.01
C TYR A 198 -13.50 2.12 -24.72
N VAL A 199 -12.38 1.84 -24.05
CA VAL A 199 -11.04 2.03 -24.64
C VAL A 199 -10.77 1.12 -25.84
N ARG A 200 -11.41 -0.06 -25.91
CA ARG A 200 -11.32 -0.97 -27.06
C ARG A 200 -12.30 -0.65 -28.19
N GLY A 201 -13.27 0.22 -27.93
CA GLY A 201 -14.29 0.67 -28.89
C GLY A 201 -15.47 -0.26 -28.99
N LEU A 202 -15.83 -0.80 -27.84
CA LEU A 202 -17.00 -1.62 -27.61
C LEU A 202 -17.93 -0.86 -26.66
N GLY A 203 -19.22 -1.20 -26.69
CA GLY A 203 -20.23 -0.52 -25.86
C GLY A 203 -20.68 0.83 -26.43
N GLU A 204 -21.42 1.58 -25.61
CA GLU A 204 -22.18 2.77 -26.02
C GLU A 204 -21.65 4.08 -25.43
N ASP A 205 -20.73 3.99 -24.45
CA ASP A 205 -20.14 5.17 -23.81
C ASP A 205 -19.37 6.04 -24.83
N ARG A 206 -19.64 7.35 -24.80
CA ARG A 206 -19.09 8.31 -25.78
C ARG A 206 -17.94 9.16 -25.24
N SER A 207 -17.57 9.02 -23.98
CA SER A 207 -16.46 9.73 -23.34
C SER A 207 -15.86 8.92 -22.20
N ALA A 208 -14.61 9.22 -21.82
CA ALA A 208 -13.98 8.60 -20.65
C ALA A 208 -14.78 8.86 -19.37
N ALA A 209 -15.31 10.08 -19.20
CA ALA A 209 -16.11 10.43 -18.01
C ALA A 209 -17.38 9.56 -17.88
N ALA A 210 -18.05 9.27 -19.01
CA ALA A 210 -19.19 8.36 -19.05
C ALA A 210 -18.78 6.91 -18.76
N ALA A 211 -17.67 6.44 -19.34
CA ALA A 211 -17.17 5.09 -19.07
C ALA A 211 -16.76 4.88 -17.61
N LEU A 212 -16.19 5.92 -16.99
CA LEU A 212 -15.84 5.93 -15.57
C LEU A 212 -17.07 6.02 -14.65
N SER A 213 -18.27 6.29 -15.18
CA SER A 213 -19.50 6.45 -14.37
C SER A 213 -19.98 5.17 -13.73
N GLY A 214 -19.38 4.02 -14.05
CA GLY A 214 -19.59 2.79 -13.29
C GLY A 214 -19.06 2.87 -11.85
N PHE A 215 -18.00 3.63 -11.59
CA PHE A 215 -17.38 3.71 -10.25
C PHE A 215 -18.22 4.55 -9.26
N GLU A 216 -19.34 4.01 -8.82
CA GLU A 216 -20.33 4.68 -7.96
C GLU A 216 -20.08 4.44 -6.47
N ARG A 217 -19.43 3.33 -6.12
CA ARG A 217 -19.16 2.93 -4.74
C ARG A 217 -18.13 3.85 -4.10
N PHE A 218 -18.24 4.02 -2.78
CA PHE A 218 -17.24 4.73 -2.01
C PHE A 218 -15.85 4.07 -2.09
N PRO A 219 -14.78 4.85 -2.30
CA PRO A 219 -14.79 6.27 -2.67
C PRO A 219 -14.99 6.47 -4.19
N ALA A 220 -15.88 7.40 -4.58
CA ALA A 220 -16.12 7.67 -6.00
C ALA A 220 -14.88 8.25 -6.72
N TRP A 221 -14.07 9.06 -6.04
CA TRP A 221 -12.99 9.84 -6.68
C TRP A 221 -11.73 9.06 -7.04
N MET A 222 -11.52 7.87 -6.44
CA MET A 222 -10.27 7.11 -6.59
C MET A 222 -9.98 6.78 -8.05
N TRP A 223 -11.00 6.36 -8.80
CA TRP A 223 -10.89 6.13 -10.25
C TRP A 223 -11.65 7.18 -11.09
N ARG A 224 -12.58 7.94 -10.48
CA ARG A 224 -13.25 9.08 -11.13
C ARG A 224 -12.54 10.40 -10.84
N ASN A 225 -11.40 10.59 -11.49
CA ASN A 225 -10.62 11.82 -11.39
C ASN A 225 -10.11 12.26 -12.76
N VAL A 226 -9.60 13.50 -12.80
CA VAL A 226 -9.11 14.11 -14.05
C VAL A 226 -7.95 13.34 -14.67
N VAL A 227 -7.04 12.77 -13.87
CA VAL A 227 -5.86 12.07 -14.37
C VAL A 227 -6.25 10.73 -15.01
N VAL A 228 -7.12 9.96 -14.37
CA VAL A 228 -7.62 8.69 -14.91
C VAL A 228 -8.48 8.93 -16.15
N ARG A 229 -9.34 9.96 -16.16
CA ARG A 229 -10.10 10.37 -17.36
C ARG A 229 -9.16 10.60 -18.54
N ASP A 230 -8.12 11.42 -18.34
CA ASP A 230 -7.18 11.77 -19.40
C ASP A 230 -6.34 10.57 -19.85
N PHE A 231 -5.99 9.66 -18.93
CA PHE A 231 -5.35 8.39 -19.27
C PHE A 231 -6.26 7.48 -20.11
N VAL A 232 -7.54 7.36 -19.74
CA VAL A 232 -8.54 6.55 -20.45
C VAL A 232 -8.82 7.10 -21.85
N ASP A 233 -8.93 8.42 -22.02
CA ASP A 233 -9.08 9.05 -23.33
C ASP A 233 -7.82 8.86 -24.20
N TRP A 234 -6.63 8.98 -23.61
CA TRP A 234 -5.39 8.65 -24.32
C TRP A 234 -5.36 7.17 -24.76
N LEU A 235 -5.72 6.24 -23.88
CA LEU A 235 -5.72 4.81 -24.15
C LEU A 235 -6.71 4.46 -25.27
N ARG A 236 -7.89 5.10 -25.27
CA ARG A 236 -8.88 5.01 -26.34
C ARG A 236 -8.31 5.45 -27.68
N ALA A 237 -7.73 6.65 -27.74
CA ALA A 237 -7.17 7.21 -28.97
C ALA A 237 -6.00 6.36 -29.49
N ARG A 238 -5.11 5.91 -28.61
CA ARG A 238 -4.02 4.98 -28.92
C ARG A 238 -4.56 3.67 -29.49
N ASN A 239 -5.52 3.03 -28.83
CA ASN A 239 -6.12 1.78 -29.32
C ASN A 239 -6.84 1.93 -30.66
N GLN A 240 -7.46 3.07 -30.96
CA GLN A 240 -8.05 3.34 -32.26
C GLN A 240 -6.97 3.37 -33.36
N ARG A 241 -5.86 4.09 -33.11
CA ARG A 241 -4.71 4.15 -34.05
C ARG A 241 -4.10 2.76 -34.28
N HIS A 242 -3.85 1.99 -33.23
CA HIS A 242 -3.27 0.64 -33.35
C HIS A 242 -4.22 -0.34 -34.03
N ARG A 243 -5.52 -0.28 -33.74
CA ARG A 243 -6.52 -1.12 -34.41
C ARG A 243 -6.55 -0.88 -35.92
N ALA A 244 -6.42 0.37 -36.37
CA ALA A 244 -6.34 0.70 -37.79
C ALA A 244 -5.11 0.08 -38.48
N ASN A 245 -4.03 -0.13 -37.72
CA ASN A 245 -2.78 -0.71 -38.20
C ASN A 245 -2.65 -2.22 -37.90
N GLY A 246 -3.71 -2.89 -37.43
CA GLY A 246 -3.69 -4.31 -37.06
C GLY A 246 -2.88 -4.66 -35.81
N GLY A 247 -2.50 -3.65 -35.00
CA GLY A 247 -1.73 -3.83 -33.77
C GLY A 247 -2.58 -4.27 -32.57
N ARG A 248 -1.91 -4.86 -31.56
CA ARG A 248 -2.53 -5.27 -30.30
C ARG A 248 -3.03 -4.05 -29.52
N GLN A 249 -4.31 -4.07 -29.14
CA GLN A 249 -4.89 -3.07 -28.24
C GLN A 249 -4.47 -3.34 -26.79
N ALA A 250 -4.38 -2.29 -25.97
CA ALA A 250 -4.18 -2.42 -24.54
C ALA A 250 -5.50 -2.26 -23.78
N GLY A 251 -5.72 -3.04 -22.72
CA GLY A 251 -6.95 -3.01 -21.93
C GLY A 251 -6.79 -2.38 -20.55
N PHE A 252 -7.92 -2.04 -19.92
CA PHE A 252 -8.02 -1.56 -18.55
C PHE A 252 -8.87 -2.55 -17.73
N TYR A 253 -8.37 -3.06 -16.62
CA TYR A 253 -8.96 -4.17 -15.88
C TYR A 253 -9.02 -3.85 -14.39
N GLY A 254 -9.99 -4.44 -13.70
CA GLY A 254 -10.07 -4.40 -12.24
C GLY A 254 -9.37 -5.62 -11.65
N LEU A 255 -9.13 -5.60 -10.34
CA LEU A 255 -8.60 -6.73 -9.58
C LEU A 255 -9.38 -6.96 -8.28
N ASP A 256 -10.16 -5.98 -7.84
CA ASP A 256 -10.73 -5.91 -6.50
C ASP A 256 -12.10 -6.61 -6.41
N LEU A 257 -12.52 -6.94 -5.19
CA LEU A 257 -13.63 -7.86 -4.91
C LEU A 257 -14.88 -7.23 -4.27
N TYR A 258 -14.96 -5.91 -4.15
CA TYR A 258 -16.07 -5.29 -3.43
C TYR A 258 -17.39 -5.30 -4.20
N SER A 259 -17.34 -5.46 -5.51
CA SER A 259 -18.50 -5.45 -6.42
C SER A 259 -19.39 -6.71 -6.38
N LEU A 260 -19.79 -7.22 -5.21
CA LEU A 260 -20.60 -8.44 -5.06
C LEU A 260 -21.91 -8.40 -5.88
N HIS A 261 -22.75 -7.38 -5.64
CA HIS A 261 -24.06 -7.28 -6.29
C HIS A 261 -23.95 -6.94 -7.78
N ARG A 262 -23.05 -6.01 -8.15
CA ARG A 262 -22.80 -5.69 -9.56
C ARG A 262 -22.26 -6.90 -10.33
N SER A 263 -21.33 -7.66 -9.76
CA SER A 263 -20.81 -8.90 -10.37
C SER A 263 -21.90 -9.95 -10.57
N THR A 264 -22.84 -10.08 -9.62
CA THR A 264 -24.02 -10.93 -9.75
C THR A 264 -24.88 -10.54 -10.95
N HIS A 265 -25.16 -9.24 -11.11
CA HIS A 265 -25.93 -8.74 -12.25
C HIS A 265 -25.22 -8.98 -13.58
N GLU A 266 -23.90 -8.78 -13.67
CA GLU A 266 -23.13 -9.03 -14.89
C GLU A 266 -23.16 -10.51 -15.32
N VAL A 267 -23.08 -11.45 -14.37
CA VAL A 267 -23.23 -12.89 -14.67
C VAL A 267 -24.61 -13.19 -15.25
N ILE A 268 -25.67 -12.66 -14.63
CA ILE A 268 -27.05 -12.88 -15.09
C ILE A 268 -27.26 -12.25 -16.46
N SER A 269 -26.79 -11.02 -16.68
CA SER A 269 -26.93 -10.30 -17.95
C SER A 269 -26.22 -11.00 -19.11
N PHE A 270 -25.02 -11.55 -18.86
CA PHE A 270 -24.33 -12.38 -19.83
C PHE A 270 -25.15 -13.63 -20.18
N LEU A 271 -25.62 -14.36 -19.17
CA LEU A 271 -26.39 -15.59 -19.36
C LEU A 271 -27.73 -15.33 -20.06
N ASP A 272 -28.41 -14.20 -19.81
CA ASP A 272 -29.65 -13.87 -20.52
C ASP A 272 -29.48 -13.81 -22.04
N LYS A 273 -28.29 -13.41 -22.50
CA LYS A 273 -27.97 -13.32 -23.93
C LYS A 273 -27.62 -14.68 -24.52
N VAL A 274 -26.89 -15.52 -23.78
CA VAL A 274 -26.28 -16.75 -24.34
C VAL A 274 -26.97 -18.05 -23.93
N ASP A 275 -27.63 -18.08 -22.76
CA ASP A 275 -28.31 -19.24 -22.19
C ASP A 275 -29.38 -18.80 -21.15
N PRO A 276 -30.59 -18.41 -21.60
CA PRO A 276 -31.65 -17.93 -20.71
C PRO A 276 -32.06 -18.93 -19.63
N THR A 277 -31.92 -20.23 -19.91
CA THR A 277 -32.21 -21.29 -18.93
C THR A 277 -31.16 -21.32 -17.82
N ALA A 278 -29.88 -21.13 -18.15
CA ALA A 278 -28.84 -20.93 -17.14
C ALA A 278 -29.01 -19.60 -16.39
N ALA A 279 -29.48 -18.54 -17.05
CA ALA A 279 -29.76 -17.26 -16.40
C ALA A 279 -30.86 -17.39 -15.33
N ALA A 280 -31.92 -18.16 -15.60
CA ALA A 280 -32.96 -18.44 -14.61
C ALA A 280 -32.41 -19.19 -13.38
N ARG A 281 -31.51 -20.16 -13.58
CA ARG A 281 -30.82 -20.84 -12.46
C ARG A 281 -29.92 -19.88 -11.67
N ALA A 282 -29.18 -19.02 -12.37
CA ALA A 282 -28.30 -18.03 -11.74
C ALA A 282 -29.10 -17.07 -10.83
N ARG A 283 -30.24 -16.54 -11.32
CA ARG A 283 -31.16 -15.73 -10.50
C ARG A 283 -31.62 -16.47 -9.25
N SER A 284 -32.05 -17.73 -9.39
CA SER A 284 -32.49 -18.54 -8.24
C SER A 284 -31.37 -18.79 -7.23
N ARG A 285 -30.12 -18.97 -7.68
CA ARG A 285 -28.97 -19.16 -6.79
C ARG A 285 -28.58 -17.87 -6.07
N TYR A 286 -28.54 -16.75 -6.79
CA TYR A 286 -28.13 -15.46 -6.26
C TYR A 286 -29.20 -14.75 -5.43
N ALA A 287 -30.47 -15.15 -5.53
CA ALA A 287 -31.56 -14.60 -4.73
C ALA A 287 -31.32 -14.65 -3.20
N CYS A 288 -30.41 -15.50 -2.72
CA CYS A 288 -30.05 -15.52 -1.30
C CYS A 288 -29.33 -14.23 -0.83
N PHE A 289 -28.72 -13.47 -1.75
CA PHE A 289 -28.11 -12.16 -1.47
C PHE A 289 -29.15 -11.02 -1.40
N ASP A 290 -30.38 -11.23 -1.89
CA ASP A 290 -31.43 -10.20 -1.98
C ASP A 290 -32.09 -9.87 -0.62
N HIS A 291 -31.79 -10.65 0.42
CA HIS A 291 -32.30 -10.40 1.79
C HIS A 291 -31.60 -9.23 2.49
N THR A 292 -30.59 -8.63 1.86
CA THR A 292 -29.82 -7.49 2.34
C THR A 292 -29.91 -6.37 1.31
N SER A 293 -29.98 -5.12 1.76
CA SER A 293 -30.18 -3.93 0.91
C SER A 293 -29.26 -3.98 -0.33
N ALA A 294 -29.85 -3.79 -1.51
CA ALA A 294 -29.11 -3.71 -2.77
C ALA A 294 -27.99 -2.66 -2.65
N ASP A 295 -26.76 -3.07 -3.01
CA ASP A 295 -25.49 -2.33 -2.92
C ASP A 295 -24.70 -2.34 -1.60
N ASP A 296 -25.16 -2.99 -0.53
CA ASP A 296 -24.37 -3.05 0.71
C ASP A 296 -23.85 -4.46 1.04
N GLY A 297 -22.72 -4.83 0.43
CA GLY A 297 -21.98 -6.04 0.81
C GLY A 297 -21.53 -6.03 2.28
N GLN A 298 -21.34 -4.86 2.90
CA GLN A 298 -21.05 -4.76 4.34
C GLN A 298 -22.29 -5.09 5.17
N ALA A 299 -23.50 -4.72 4.73
CA ALA A 299 -24.74 -5.17 5.36
C ALA A 299 -24.91 -6.69 5.29
N TYR A 300 -24.53 -7.31 4.15
CA TYR A 300 -24.47 -8.78 4.04
C TYR A 300 -23.48 -9.39 5.04
N GLY A 301 -22.27 -8.84 5.10
CA GLY A 301 -21.25 -9.27 6.05
C GLY A 301 -21.68 -9.10 7.52
N TYR A 302 -22.35 -7.98 7.83
CA TYR A 302 -22.81 -7.65 9.18
C TYR A 302 -23.88 -8.65 9.63
N ALA A 303 -24.89 -8.91 8.78
CA ALA A 303 -25.90 -9.93 9.06
C ALA A 303 -25.26 -11.30 9.33
N ALA A 304 -24.35 -11.72 8.45
CA ALA A 304 -23.63 -12.99 8.58
C ALA A 304 -22.81 -13.13 9.86
N ALA A 305 -22.16 -12.04 10.31
CA ALA A 305 -21.32 -11.99 11.50
C ALA A 305 -22.08 -12.25 12.80
N PHE A 306 -23.32 -11.79 12.88
CA PHE A 306 -24.20 -11.98 14.03
C PHE A 306 -25.09 -13.22 13.92
N GLY A 307 -24.74 -14.16 13.03
CA GLY A 307 -25.47 -15.40 12.83
C GLY A 307 -26.83 -15.22 12.16
N ALA A 308 -27.10 -14.05 11.57
CA ALA A 308 -28.31 -13.78 10.82
C ALA A 308 -28.11 -14.14 9.34
N GLY A 309 -29.02 -14.98 8.82
CA GLY A 309 -29.08 -15.36 7.41
C GLY A 309 -28.25 -16.60 7.03
N PRO A 310 -28.74 -17.43 6.09
CA PRO A 310 -27.98 -18.58 5.59
C PRO A 310 -26.76 -18.12 4.79
N SER A 311 -25.68 -18.89 4.80
CA SER A 311 -24.55 -18.67 3.87
C SER A 311 -25.01 -18.89 2.43
N CYS A 312 -24.50 -18.03 1.54
CA CYS A 312 -24.69 -18.10 0.10
C CYS A 312 -23.53 -18.83 -0.60
N GLU A 313 -22.53 -19.29 0.15
CA GLU A 313 -21.29 -19.89 -0.36
C GLU A 313 -21.58 -21.03 -1.34
N ARG A 314 -22.45 -21.96 -0.95
CA ARG A 314 -22.82 -23.11 -1.80
C ARG A 314 -23.43 -22.64 -3.11
N GLN A 315 -24.35 -21.67 -3.08
CA GLN A 315 -24.99 -21.13 -4.27
C GLN A 315 -23.98 -20.42 -5.18
N ALA A 316 -23.05 -19.64 -4.61
CA ALA A 316 -21.99 -18.97 -5.34
C ALA A 316 -21.02 -19.96 -5.99
N ILE A 317 -20.62 -21.02 -5.27
CA ILE A 317 -19.76 -22.10 -5.78
C ILE A 317 -20.48 -22.86 -6.90
N GLU A 318 -21.73 -23.29 -6.68
CA GLU A 318 -22.51 -24.00 -7.70
C GLU A 318 -22.66 -23.17 -8.98
N GLN A 319 -22.89 -21.86 -8.84
CA GLN A 319 -23.00 -20.97 -10.00
C GLN A 319 -21.67 -20.81 -10.74
N LEU A 320 -20.56 -20.66 -10.02
CA LEU A 320 -19.22 -20.60 -10.62
C LEU A 320 -18.87 -21.90 -11.37
N VAL A 321 -19.13 -23.06 -10.75
CA VAL A 321 -18.88 -24.37 -11.37
C VAL A 321 -19.75 -24.58 -12.60
N ASP A 322 -21.03 -24.20 -12.56
CA ASP A 322 -21.94 -24.30 -13.71
C ASP A 322 -21.45 -23.44 -14.89
N LEU A 323 -21.03 -22.20 -14.62
CA LEU A 323 -20.50 -21.30 -15.64
C LEU A 323 -19.18 -21.82 -16.23
N GLN A 324 -18.26 -22.32 -15.40
CA GLN A 324 -16.98 -22.89 -15.85
C GLN A 324 -17.17 -24.12 -16.74
N ARG A 325 -18.13 -25.00 -16.42
CA ARG A 325 -18.43 -26.21 -17.22
C ARG A 325 -18.90 -25.88 -18.64
N HIS A 326 -19.61 -24.76 -18.81
CA HIS A 326 -20.21 -24.38 -20.09
C HIS A 326 -19.40 -23.32 -20.85
N LEU A 327 -18.33 -22.78 -20.25
CA LEU A 327 -17.53 -21.66 -20.77
C LEU A 327 -17.04 -21.87 -22.21
N LEU A 328 -16.50 -23.05 -22.52
CA LEU A 328 -16.02 -23.38 -23.87
C LEU A 328 -17.16 -23.38 -24.90
N SER A 329 -18.38 -23.74 -24.49
CA SER A 329 -19.54 -23.73 -25.37
C SER A 329 -20.07 -22.32 -25.61
N TYR A 330 -19.95 -21.41 -24.62
CA TYR A 330 -20.29 -20.00 -24.76
C TYR A 330 -19.26 -19.24 -25.60
N ALA A 331 -17.97 -19.47 -25.38
CA ALA A 331 -16.88 -18.81 -26.10
C ALA A 331 -16.83 -19.15 -27.61
N ARG A 332 -17.29 -20.34 -28.01
CA ARG A 332 -17.25 -20.79 -29.42
C ARG A 332 -18.36 -20.22 -30.31
N ARG A 333 -19.34 -19.51 -29.76
CA ARG A 333 -20.54 -19.11 -30.53
C ARG A 333 -20.29 -17.94 -31.48
N ASP A 334 -19.46 -16.94 -31.11
CA ASP A 334 -19.31 -15.70 -31.90
C ASP A 334 -17.85 -15.15 -32.00
N GLY A 335 -16.84 -16.02 -31.91
CA GLY A 335 -15.43 -15.65 -32.09
C GLY A 335 -14.78 -14.94 -30.87
N LEU A 336 -13.70 -14.19 -31.09
CA LEU A 336 -12.85 -13.62 -30.02
C LEU A 336 -13.60 -12.70 -29.03
N LEU A 337 -14.60 -11.95 -29.51
CA LEU A 337 -15.43 -11.11 -28.65
C LEU A 337 -16.26 -11.95 -27.65
N ALA A 338 -16.73 -13.12 -28.07
CA ALA A 338 -17.46 -14.04 -27.20
C ALA A 338 -16.54 -14.69 -26.16
N GLU A 339 -15.29 -14.98 -26.51
CA GLU A 339 -14.30 -15.48 -25.55
C GLU A 339 -14.00 -14.45 -24.46
N ASP A 340 -13.78 -13.20 -24.86
CA ASP A 340 -13.61 -12.09 -23.94
C ASP A 340 -14.83 -11.96 -23.00
N GLU A 341 -16.05 -11.84 -23.55
CA GLU A 341 -17.27 -11.73 -22.73
C GLU A 341 -17.51 -12.92 -21.79
N ALA A 342 -17.21 -14.15 -22.24
CA ALA A 342 -17.27 -15.33 -21.39
C ALA A 342 -16.24 -15.28 -20.24
N PHE A 343 -15.01 -14.84 -20.52
CA PHE A 343 -13.99 -14.65 -19.49
C PHE A 343 -14.41 -13.60 -18.45
N TYR A 344 -14.97 -12.46 -18.88
CA TYR A 344 -15.47 -11.44 -17.95
C TYR A 344 -16.60 -11.97 -17.07
N ALA A 345 -17.55 -12.72 -17.64
CA ALA A 345 -18.60 -13.35 -16.85
C ALA A 345 -18.04 -14.35 -15.83
N GLN A 346 -17.03 -15.14 -16.22
CA GLN A 346 -16.36 -16.07 -15.30
C GLN A 346 -15.67 -15.33 -14.14
N GLN A 347 -14.97 -14.24 -14.41
CA GLN A 347 -14.30 -13.45 -13.37
C GLN A 347 -15.30 -12.76 -12.45
N ASN A 348 -16.45 -12.30 -12.95
CA ASN A 348 -17.54 -11.82 -12.10
C ASN A 348 -18.06 -12.93 -11.18
N ALA A 349 -18.28 -14.16 -11.69
CA ALA A 349 -18.71 -15.28 -10.85
C ALA A 349 -17.66 -15.67 -9.79
N GLN A 350 -16.38 -15.59 -10.12
CA GLN A 350 -15.28 -15.78 -9.16
C GLN A 350 -15.26 -14.68 -8.08
N THR A 351 -15.51 -13.43 -8.49
CA THR A 351 -15.64 -12.27 -7.60
C THR A 351 -16.79 -12.49 -6.63
N VAL A 352 -17.97 -12.89 -7.10
CA VAL A 352 -19.12 -13.20 -6.22
C VAL A 352 -18.77 -14.25 -5.18
N ARG A 353 -18.10 -15.35 -5.57
CA ARG A 353 -17.67 -16.40 -4.63
C ARG A 353 -16.68 -15.87 -3.60
N ASN A 354 -15.66 -15.13 -4.01
CA ASN A 354 -14.64 -14.63 -3.08
C ASN A 354 -15.20 -13.51 -2.18
N ALA A 355 -16.07 -12.66 -2.72
CA ALA A 355 -16.74 -11.60 -1.99
C ALA A 355 -17.69 -12.14 -0.90
N GLU A 356 -18.41 -13.25 -1.17
CA GLU A 356 -19.21 -13.93 -0.14
C GLU A 356 -18.37 -14.31 1.08
N VAL A 357 -17.23 -14.97 0.86
CA VAL A 357 -16.33 -15.37 1.95
C VAL A 357 -15.72 -14.15 2.63
N TYR A 358 -15.32 -13.14 1.86
CA TYR A 358 -14.71 -11.91 2.37
C TYR A 358 -15.65 -11.13 3.29
N TYR A 359 -16.87 -10.82 2.85
CA TYR A 359 -17.80 -10.01 3.63
C TYR A 359 -18.21 -10.72 4.92
N ARG A 360 -18.31 -12.05 4.92
CA ARG A 360 -18.52 -12.83 6.15
C ARG A 360 -17.33 -12.75 7.10
N ALA A 361 -16.10 -12.80 6.58
CA ALA A 361 -14.87 -12.74 7.39
C ALA A 361 -14.55 -11.32 7.91
N MET A 362 -15.12 -10.28 7.29
CA MET A 362 -14.87 -8.86 7.63
C MET A 362 -15.10 -8.56 9.12
N PHE A 363 -16.04 -9.26 9.76
CA PHE A 363 -16.41 -9.03 11.16
C PHE A 363 -15.81 -10.05 12.14
N SER A 364 -15.11 -11.07 11.65
CA SER A 364 -14.43 -12.07 12.49
C SER A 364 -12.94 -11.82 12.68
N GLY A 365 -12.27 -11.12 11.75
CA GLY A 365 -10.84 -10.79 11.87
C GLY A 365 -10.26 -9.95 10.73
N ARG A 366 -9.50 -8.90 11.08
CA ARG A 366 -8.86 -7.96 10.13
C ARG A 366 -7.85 -8.65 9.19
N VAL A 367 -6.98 -9.51 9.74
CA VAL A 367 -5.95 -10.22 8.95
C VAL A 367 -6.57 -11.18 7.93
N THR A 368 -7.63 -11.89 8.33
CA THR A 368 -8.32 -12.85 7.46
C THR A 368 -8.96 -12.16 6.26
N SER A 369 -9.68 -11.06 6.48
CA SER A 369 -10.32 -10.31 5.39
C SER A 369 -9.28 -9.63 4.48
N TRP A 370 -8.19 -9.10 5.03
CA TRP A 370 -7.07 -8.56 4.25
C TRP A 370 -6.46 -9.61 3.32
N ASN A 371 -6.11 -10.78 3.85
CA ASN A 371 -5.49 -11.85 3.07
C ASN A 371 -6.41 -12.37 1.96
N LEU A 372 -7.72 -12.47 2.22
CA LEU A 372 -8.69 -12.85 1.20
C LEU A 372 -8.73 -11.85 0.05
N ARG A 373 -8.55 -10.55 0.34
CA ARG A 373 -8.53 -9.48 -0.67
C ARG A 373 -7.31 -9.56 -1.58
N ASP A 374 -6.11 -9.60 -1.01
CA ASP A 374 -4.88 -9.69 -1.79
C ASP A 374 -4.76 -11.03 -2.53
N GLN A 375 -5.24 -12.12 -1.95
CA GLN A 375 -5.32 -13.41 -2.65
C GLN A 375 -6.28 -13.36 -3.85
N HIS A 376 -7.43 -12.70 -3.71
CA HIS A 376 -8.34 -12.51 -4.85
C HIS A 376 -7.67 -11.67 -5.94
N MET A 377 -7.05 -10.54 -5.61
CA MET A 377 -6.35 -9.72 -6.60
C MET A 377 -5.26 -10.52 -7.34
N ALA A 378 -4.48 -11.34 -6.63
CA ALA A 378 -3.47 -12.21 -7.23
C ALA A 378 -4.11 -13.28 -8.15
N GLN A 379 -5.19 -13.92 -7.71
CA GLN A 379 -5.93 -14.91 -8.52
C GLN A 379 -6.50 -14.29 -9.81
N THR A 380 -7.07 -13.09 -9.70
CA THR A 380 -7.63 -12.35 -10.84
C THR A 380 -6.52 -11.93 -11.82
N LEU A 381 -5.37 -11.48 -11.31
CA LEU A 381 -4.20 -11.15 -12.13
C LEU A 381 -3.66 -12.38 -12.88
N ASP A 382 -3.53 -13.54 -12.22
CA ASP A 382 -3.11 -14.78 -12.88
C ASP A 382 -4.09 -15.20 -13.97
N ALA A 383 -5.39 -15.10 -13.70
CA ALA A 383 -6.44 -15.45 -14.66
C ALA A 383 -6.40 -14.52 -15.87
N LEU A 384 -6.15 -13.23 -15.65
CA LEU A 384 -5.96 -12.24 -16.71
C LEU A 384 -4.73 -12.51 -17.55
N LEU A 385 -3.57 -12.80 -16.95
CA LEU A 385 -2.36 -13.18 -17.69
C LEU A 385 -2.61 -14.40 -18.59
N LYS A 386 -3.20 -15.46 -18.02
CA LYS A 386 -3.55 -16.67 -18.77
C LYS A 386 -4.52 -16.38 -19.91
N HIS A 387 -5.51 -15.52 -19.70
CA HIS A 387 -6.47 -15.13 -20.75
C HIS A 387 -5.77 -14.37 -21.88
N LEU A 388 -4.91 -13.41 -21.55
CA LEU A 388 -4.18 -12.60 -22.52
C LEU A 388 -3.07 -13.37 -23.25
N ASP A 389 -2.56 -14.46 -22.67
CA ASP A 389 -1.53 -15.33 -23.26
C ASP A 389 -2.08 -16.37 -24.26
N ARG A 390 -3.40 -16.61 -24.31
CA ARG A 390 -4.01 -17.68 -25.15
C ARG A 390 -3.88 -17.50 -26.66
N HIS A 391 -3.27 -16.42 -27.13
CA HIS A 391 -3.21 -16.08 -28.54
C HIS A 391 -1.81 -16.41 -29.10
N ASP A 392 -1.69 -17.57 -29.75
CA ASP A 392 -0.42 -18.18 -30.23
C ASP A 392 0.44 -17.30 -31.17
N ASN A 393 -0.08 -16.16 -31.65
CA ASN A 393 0.61 -15.26 -32.57
C ASN A 393 0.96 -13.89 -31.95
N VAL A 394 0.89 -13.77 -30.62
CA VAL A 394 1.15 -12.52 -29.91
C VAL A 394 2.19 -12.76 -28.82
N PRO A 395 3.13 -11.83 -28.58
CA PRO A 395 4.06 -11.94 -27.46
C PRO A 395 3.33 -12.15 -26.13
N PRO A 396 3.95 -12.85 -25.17
CA PRO A 396 3.39 -13.03 -23.83
C PRO A 396 2.92 -11.69 -23.25
N ALA A 397 1.77 -11.72 -22.58
CA ALA A 397 1.17 -10.54 -21.99
C ALA A 397 2.11 -9.95 -20.93
N ARG A 398 2.27 -8.62 -21.01
CA ARG A 398 2.91 -7.81 -19.98
C ARG A 398 1.87 -6.84 -19.41
N ILE A 399 1.77 -6.78 -18.08
CA ILE A 399 0.70 -6.09 -17.36
C ILE A 399 1.29 -5.09 -16.37
N VAL A 400 0.76 -3.87 -16.36
CA VAL A 400 1.02 -2.89 -15.32
C VAL A 400 -0.08 -3.01 -14.26
N VAL A 401 0.28 -3.06 -12.98
CA VAL A 401 -0.69 -3.09 -11.88
C VAL A 401 -0.65 -1.75 -11.16
N TRP A 402 -1.82 -1.15 -10.92
CA TRP A 402 -1.97 0.07 -10.12
C TRP A 402 -2.71 -0.25 -8.83
N ALA A 403 -2.02 -0.19 -7.70
CA ALA A 403 -2.62 -0.39 -6.38
C ALA A 403 -1.90 0.48 -5.34
N HIS A 404 -2.40 0.50 -4.11
CA HIS A 404 -1.72 1.18 -3.00
C HIS A 404 -0.41 0.46 -2.62
N ASN A 405 0.56 1.16 -2.03
CA ASN A 405 1.83 0.62 -1.53
C ASN A 405 1.61 -0.53 -0.54
N SER A 406 0.51 -0.51 0.22
CA SER A 406 0.11 -1.58 1.14
C SER A 406 -0.27 -2.88 0.42
N HIS A 407 -0.59 -2.84 -0.87
CA HIS A 407 -0.82 -4.02 -1.70
C HIS A 407 0.39 -4.31 -2.59
N VAL A 408 1.07 -3.29 -3.10
CA VAL A 408 2.21 -3.42 -4.03
C VAL A 408 3.50 -3.86 -3.35
N GLY A 409 3.77 -3.41 -2.12
CA GLY A 409 5.01 -3.74 -1.43
C GLY A 409 5.04 -5.19 -0.95
N ASP A 410 6.21 -5.80 -0.83
CA ASP A 410 6.36 -7.14 -0.25
C ASP A 410 6.10 -7.13 1.26
N ALA A 411 5.04 -7.81 1.72
CA ALA A 411 4.63 -7.79 3.13
C ALA A 411 5.75 -8.26 4.06
N ARG A 412 6.61 -9.20 3.63
CA ARG A 412 7.71 -9.76 4.44
C ARG A 412 8.73 -8.72 4.91
N ALA A 413 8.73 -7.56 4.26
CA ALA A 413 9.54 -6.40 4.59
C ALA A 413 8.86 -5.42 5.55
N THR A 414 7.70 -5.76 6.12
CA THR A 414 6.85 -4.86 6.90
C THR A 414 6.43 -5.50 8.22
N GLU A 415 6.05 -4.70 9.22
CA GLU A 415 5.58 -5.25 10.50
C GLU A 415 4.29 -6.07 10.37
N VAL A 416 3.44 -5.77 9.37
CA VAL A 416 2.16 -6.48 9.18
C VAL A 416 2.34 -7.95 8.79
N TRP A 417 3.54 -8.33 8.32
CA TRP A 417 3.88 -9.75 8.11
C TRP A 417 3.91 -10.54 9.42
N ALA A 418 4.35 -9.93 10.52
CA ALA A 418 4.34 -10.59 11.82
C ALA A 418 2.90 -10.94 12.27
N ASP A 419 1.93 -10.14 11.84
CA ASP A 419 0.49 -10.38 12.05
C ASP A 419 -0.09 -11.42 11.07
N GLY A 420 0.71 -11.96 10.15
CA GLY A 420 0.29 -12.91 9.14
C GLY A 420 -0.40 -12.28 7.92
N GLN A 421 -0.27 -10.97 7.70
CA GLN A 421 -0.83 -10.31 6.52
C GLN A 421 -0.02 -10.63 5.25
N LEU A 422 -0.73 -10.77 4.14
CA LEU A 422 -0.18 -10.95 2.80
C LEU A 422 -0.43 -9.71 1.95
N THR A 423 0.43 -9.48 0.97
CA THR A 423 0.25 -8.43 -0.04
C THR A 423 0.30 -9.00 -1.44
N LEU A 424 -0.39 -8.36 -2.38
CA LEU A 424 -0.35 -8.69 -3.80
C LEU A 424 1.10 -8.72 -4.32
N GLY A 425 1.91 -7.74 -3.94
CA GLY A 425 3.34 -7.67 -4.28
C GLY A 425 4.13 -8.88 -3.83
N GLN A 426 3.92 -9.32 -2.57
CA GLN A 426 4.52 -10.55 -2.07
C GLN A 426 4.09 -11.77 -2.90
N LEU A 427 2.78 -11.92 -3.14
CA LEU A 427 2.24 -13.07 -3.87
C LEU A 427 2.76 -13.12 -5.31
N VAL A 428 2.83 -11.96 -5.98
CA VAL A 428 3.39 -11.83 -7.32
C VAL A 428 4.88 -12.17 -7.31
N ARG A 429 5.67 -11.60 -6.40
CA ARG A 429 7.11 -11.87 -6.33
C ARG A 429 7.41 -13.33 -6.03
N GLN A 430 6.63 -13.98 -5.15
CA GLN A 430 6.77 -15.42 -4.87
C GLN A 430 6.47 -16.30 -6.08
N ARG A 431 5.55 -15.86 -6.96
CA ARG A 431 5.11 -16.65 -8.12
C ARG A 431 5.93 -16.40 -9.39
N TYR A 432 6.30 -15.14 -9.63
CA TYR A 432 6.90 -14.66 -10.87
C TYR A 432 8.37 -14.26 -10.71
N GLY A 433 8.87 -14.14 -9.48
CA GLY A 433 10.28 -13.82 -9.21
C GLY A 433 10.75 -12.58 -9.97
N ASP A 434 11.83 -12.77 -10.74
CA ASP A 434 12.48 -11.73 -11.54
C ASP A 434 11.64 -11.27 -12.75
N GLU A 435 10.52 -11.91 -13.06
CA GLU A 435 9.55 -11.42 -14.05
C GLU A 435 8.63 -10.32 -13.48
N SER A 436 8.84 -9.91 -12.23
CA SER A 436 8.05 -8.85 -11.57
C SER A 436 8.91 -7.69 -11.07
N ARG A 437 8.34 -6.48 -11.07
CA ARG A 437 8.93 -5.28 -10.45
C ARG A 437 7.91 -4.54 -9.59
N LEU A 438 8.31 -4.15 -8.38
CA LEU A 438 7.53 -3.43 -7.39
C LEU A 438 8.12 -2.02 -7.24
N ILE A 439 7.34 -0.99 -7.59
CA ILE A 439 7.75 0.41 -7.50
C ILE A 439 6.85 1.12 -6.50
N GLY A 440 7.41 1.71 -5.44
CA GLY A 440 6.66 2.47 -4.44
C GLY A 440 6.71 3.98 -4.70
N LEU A 441 5.63 4.70 -4.40
CA LEU A 441 5.60 6.18 -4.45
C LEU A 441 5.36 6.77 -3.05
N CYS A 442 6.12 7.80 -2.68
CA CYS A 442 6.01 8.46 -1.38
C CYS A 442 6.07 10.00 -1.46
N THR A 443 5.59 10.66 -0.41
CA THR A 443 5.58 12.13 -0.28
C THR A 443 5.82 12.57 1.15
N TYR A 444 6.58 13.65 1.34
CA TYR A 444 6.84 14.21 2.65
C TYR A 444 5.66 15.01 3.18
N SER A 445 5.04 15.86 2.34
CA SER A 445 3.94 16.73 2.74
C SER A 445 3.09 17.15 1.53
N GLY A 446 1.98 17.86 1.75
CA GLY A 446 1.17 18.39 0.65
C GLY A 446 -0.31 18.42 0.96
N THR A 447 -1.11 18.12 -0.05
CA THR A 447 -2.56 17.92 0.11
C THR A 447 -2.99 16.60 -0.53
N VAL A 448 -4.09 16.03 -0.04
CA VAL A 448 -4.66 14.76 -0.49
C VAL A 448 -6.18 14.86 -0.56
N THR A 449 -6.80 14.20 -1.53
CA THR A 449 -8.26 14.00 -1.56
C THR A 449 -8.61 12.74 -0.77
N ALA A 450 -9.24 12.90 0.39
CA ALA A 450 -9.62 11.81 1.27
C ALA A 450 -10.90 12.15 2.03
N ALA A 451 -11.60 11.14 2.54
CA ALA A 451 -12.72 11.35 3.47
C ALA A 451 -12.25 11.35 4.94
N SER A 452 -13.09 11.88 5.82
CA SER A 452 -12.93 11.76 7.28
C SER A 452 -13.51 10.47 7.85
N GLU A 453 -14.44 9.81 7.14
CA GLU A 453 -15.06 8.56 7.56
C GLU A 453 -15.49 7.72 6.35
N TRP A 454 -15.79 6.44 6.61
CA TRP A 454 -16.21 5.52 5.56
C TRP A 454 -17.58 5.94 4.99
N GLY A 455 -17.71 5.98 3.65
CA GLY A 455 -18.92 6.48 2.99
C GLY A 455 -19.03 8.02 3.00
N GLY A 456 -18.07 8.73 3.60
CA GLY A 456 -18.03 10.18 3.61
C GLY A 456 -17.75 10.78 2.23
N ILE A 457 -17.89 12.09 2.13
CA ILE A 457 -17.61 12.85 0.92
C ILE A 457 -16.11 13.11 0.74
N ALA A 458 -15.70 13.38 -0.50
CA ALA A 458 -14.33 13.77 -0.81
C ALA A 458 -14.01 15.15 -0.20
N GLU A 459 -12.93 15.23 0.56
CA GLU A 459 -12.38 16.48 1.10
C GLU A 459 -10.96 16.69 0.60
N ARG A 460 -10.57 17.94 0.37
CA ARG A 460 -9.16 18.31 0.16
C ARG A 460 -8.52 18.53 1.53
N LYS A 461 -7.63 17.64 1.94
CA LYS A 461 -7.01 17.63 3.29
C LYS A 461 -5.52 17.92 3.20
N VAL A 462 -4.97 18.61 4.21
CA VAL A 462 -3.53 18.88 4.32
C VAL A 462 -2.83 17.64 4.88
N VAL A 463 -1.86 17.12 4.14
CA VAL A 463 -0.97 16.05 4.60
C VAL A 463 0.09 16.66 5.50
N ARG A 464 0.17 16.20 6.75
CA ARG A 464 1.17 16.68 7.71
C ARG A 464 2.59 16.39 7.19
N PRO A 465 3.61 17.17 7.59
CA PRO A 465 5.00 16.75 7.39
C PRO A 465 5.23 15.33 7.91
N ALA A 466 6.02 14.55 7.21
CA ALA A 466 6.27 13.15 7.60
C ALA A 466 6.94 13.07 8.98
N LEU A 467 6.63 11.98 9.69
CA LEU A 467 7.12 11.77 11.05
C LEU A 467 8.64 11.55 11.07
N ASN A 468 9.26 11.94 12.19
CA ASN A 468 10.66 11.65 12.42
C ASN A 468 10.91 10.13 12.42
N GLY A 469 12.02 9.68 11.82
CA GLY A 469 12.36 8.28 11.63
C GLY A 469 11.66 7.59 10.45
N SER A 470 10.85 8.32 9.66
CA SER A 470 10.18 7.77 8.49
C SER A 470 11.09 7.71 7.24
N ILE A 471 10.73 6.87 6.27
CA ILE A 471 11.37 6.86 4.96
C ILE A 471 11.13 8.19 4.23
N GLU A 472 9.94 8.78 4.36
CA GLU A 472 9.64 10.06 3.73
C GLU A 472 10.48 11.20 4.30
N GLN A 473 10.80 11.18 5.60
CA GLN A 473 11.74 12.14 6.20
C GLN A 473 13.15 11.94 5.64
N LEU A 474 13.66 10.69 5.58
CA LEU A 474 14.99 10.41 5.03
C LEU A 474 15.11 10.96 3.59
N LEU A 475 14.08 10.76 2.78
CA LEU A 475 14.08 11.20 1.38
C LEU A 475 13.92 12.72 1.26
N HIS A 476 13.18 13.36 2.17
CA HIS A 476 13.10 14.82 2.29
C HIS A 476 14.45 15.47 2.62
N GLU A 477 15.21 14.88 3.54
CA GLU A 477 16.52 15.39 3.99
C GLU A 477 17.59 15.40 2.89
N THR A 478 17.35 14.72 1.77
CA THR A 478 18.21 14.80 0.58
C THR A 478 18.23 16.18 -0.07
N GLY A 479 17.19 17.00 0.19
CA GLY A 479 16.98 18.31 -0.44
C GLY A 479 16.51 18.26 -1.89
N ARG A 480 16.18 17.07 -2.42
CA ARG A 480 15.74 16.87 -3.81
C ARG A 480 14.21 16.86 -3.92
N ASN A 481 13.67 17.58 -4.89
CA ASN A 481 12.22 17.76 -5.05
C ASN A 481 11.49 16.49 -5.51
N ALA A 482 12.03 15.77 -6.50
CA ALA A 482 11.44 14.54 -7.02
C ALA A 482 12.50 13.66 -7.67
N PHE A 483 12.61 12.40 -7.20
CA PHE A 483 13.67 11.50 -7.63
C PHE A 483 13.28 10.03 -7.43
N LEU A 484 13.98 9.15 -8.14
CA LEU A 484 13.98 7.71 -7.94
C LEU A 484 15.24 7.30 -7.18
N VAL A 485 15.08 6.33 -6.29
CA VAL A 485 16.18 5.59 -5.68
C VAL A 485 15.90 4.09 -5.80
N SER A 486 16.92 3.32 -6.16
CA SER A 486 16.80 1.87 -6.31
C SER A 486 18.09 1.18 -5.88
N PRO A 487 18.05 0.22 -4.94
CA PRO A 487 19.23 -0.58 -4.61
C PRO A 487 19.67 -1.51 -5.75
N GLN A 488 18.82 -1.72 -6.77
CA GLN A 488 19.16 -2.53 -7.95
C GLN A 488 20.01 -1.76 -8.96
N ILE A 489 19.74 -0.46 -9.11
CA ILE A 489 20.46 0.42 -10.04
C ILE A 489 21.69 1.03 -9.35
N THR A 490 21.52 1.47 -8.11
CA THR A 490 22.55 2.11 -7.29
C THR A 490 22.74 1.33 -5.99
N PRO A 491 23.65 0.34 -5.94
CA PRO A 491 23.84 -0.53 -4.78
C PRO A 491 24.15 0.21 -3.48
N GLU A 492 24.74 1.41 -3.55
CA GLU A 492 25.03 2.26 -2.39
C GLU A 492 23.77 2.71 -1.65
N ALA A 493 22.61 2.72 -2.32
CA ALA A 493 21.32 2.99 -1.69
C ALA A 493 20.81 1.83 -0.82
N ALA A 494 21.37 0.62 -0.95
CA ALA A 494 20.89 -0.56 -0.24
C ALA A 494 20.98 -0.41 1.28
N ASP A 495 22.13 0.00 1.81
CA ASP A 495 22.34 0.11 3.26
C ASP A 495 21.38 1.14 3.91
N PRO A 496 21.27 2.40 3.43
CA PRO A 496 20.32 3.37 3.99
C PRO A 496 18.84 2.92 3.93
N LEU A 497 18.47 2.18 2.87
CA LEU A 497 17.10 1.72 2.62
C LEU A 497 16.78 0.37 3.29
N SER A 498 17.78 -0.33 3.84
CA SER A 498 17.57 -1.60 4.55
C SER A 498 17.22 -1.40 6.04
N VAL A 499 17.44 -0.18 6.55
CA VAL A 499 17.09 0.19 7.93
C VAL A 499 15.57 0.23 8.07
N VAL A 500 15.07 -0.38 9.16
CA VAL A 500 13.65 -0.33 9.52
C VAL A 500 13.26 1.12 9.81
N ARG A 501 12.22 1.61 9.11
CA ARG A 501 11.70 2.97 9.23
C ARG A 501 10.19 2.95 9.28
N LEU A 502 9.59 4.06 9.71
CA LEU A 502 8.15 4.27 9.50
C LEU A 502 7.89 4.51 8.00
N GLY A 503 6.86 3.90 7.44
CA GLY A 503 6.35 4.17 6.09
C GLY A 503 4.92 4.65 6.14
N ARG A 504 4.61 5.73 5.40
CA ARG A 504 3.27 6.32 5.37
C ARG A 504 2.34 5.57 4.42
N ALA A 505 1.10 5.38 4.85
CA ALA A 505 0.01 4.82 4.06
C ALA A 505 -1.33 5.52 4.35
N ILE A 506 -1.75 6.37 3.42
CA ILE A 506 -3.01 7.10 3.48
C ILE A 506 -4.01 6.42 2.55
N GLY A 507 -4.97 5.70 3.11
CA GLY A 507 -6.04 5.09 2.32
C GLY A 507 -7.05 6.13 1.80
N VAL A 508 -8.28 5.67 1.62
CA VAL A 508 -9.42 6.50 1.19
C VAL A 508 -9.91 7.43 2.31
N ILE A 509 -9.53 7.12 3.55
CA ILE A 509 -9.74 7.91 4.76
C ILE A 509 -8.38 8.46 5.20
N TYR A 510 -8.35 9.74 5.60
CA TYR A 510 -7.17 10.34 6.21
C TYR A 510 -7.53 11.08 7.50
N LEU A 511 -6.88 10.70 8.61
CA LEU A 511 -7.09 11.24 9.94
C LEU A 511 -5.80 11.87 10.50
N PRO A 512 -5.54 13.18 10.26
CA PRO A 512 -4.32 13.85 10.70
C PRO A 512 -4.06 13.79 12.21
N ALA A 513 -5.13 13.74 13.01
CA ALA A 513 -5.05 13.73 14.48
C ALA A 513 -4.48 12.41 15.03
N THR A 514 -4.68 11.30 14.33
CA THR A 514 -4.25 9.94 14.74
C THR A 514 -3.27 9.34 13.74
N GLU A 515 -2.57 10.18 12.96
CA GLU A 515 -1.79 9.76 11.79
C GLU A 515 -0.74 8.69 12.11
N ARG A 516 0.00 8.82 13.22
CA ARG A 516 0.97 7.81 13.65
C ARG A 516 0.35 6.43 13.88
N GLN A 517 -0.87 6.37 14.42
CA GLN A 517 -1.54 5.11 14.74
C GLN A 517 -2.28 4.51 13.54
N SER A 518 -2.79 5.36 12.64
CA SER A 518 -3.71 4.95 11.56
C SER A 518 -3.07 4.87 10.18
N HIS A 519 -1.95 5.57 9.96
CA HIS A 519 -1.35 5.78 8.64
C HIS A 519 0.15 5.52 8.58
N TYR A 520 0.72 4.90 9.61
CA TYR A 520 2.13 4.53 9.64
C TYR A 520 2.33 3.11 10.15
N PHE A 521 3.27 2.41 9.55
CA PHE A 521 3.73 1.09 9.97
C PHE A 521 5.23 0.96 9.68
N HIS A 522 5.91 0.03 10.34
CA HIS A 522 7.34 -0.19 10.09
C HIS A 522 7.58 -0.96 8.78
N VAL A 523 8.58 -0.52 8.04
CA VAL A 523 8.99 -1.04 6.72
C VAL A 523 10.51 -1.11 6.59
N ARG A 524 10.99 -2.05 5.76
CA ARG A 524 12.35 -2.08 5.20
C ARG A 524 12.26 -1.78 3.69
N PRO A 525 12.43 -0.51 3.27
CA PRO A 525 12.20 -0.09 1.90
C PRO A 525 12.92 -0.91 0.81
N ALA A 526 14.19 -1.26 1.02
CA ALA A 526 14.99 -2.03 0.08
C ALA A 526 14.46 -3.45 -0.18
N ASP A 527 13.82 -4.05 0.83
CA ASP A 527 13.20 -5.38 0.70
C ASP A 527 11.77 -5.27 0.15
N GLN A 528 11.09 -4.18 0.49
CA GLN A 528 9.68 -3.96 0.16
C GLN A 528 9.48 -3.65 -1.33
N PHE A 529 10.37 -2.87 -1.94
CA PHE A 529 10.28 -2.41 -3.32
C PHE A 529 11.61 -2.55 -4.07
N ASP A 530 11.54 -2.73 -5.38
CA ASP A 530 12.71 -2.71 -6.26
C ASP A 530 13.19 -1.28 -6.51
N ALA A 531 12.28 -0.31 -6.46
CA ALA A 531 12.59 1.12 -6.50
C ALA A 531 11.54 1.94 -5.73
N MET A 532 11.96 3.09 -5.22
CA MET A 532 11.08 4.10 -4.65
C MET A 532 11.19 5.41 -5.41
N ILE A 533 10.06 6.04 -5.67
CA ILE A 533 9.96 7.38 -6.24
C ILE A 533 9.43 8.31 -5.15
N HIS A 534 10.22 9.32 -4.81
CA HIS A 534 9.84 10.37 -3.87
C HIS A 534 9.41 11.62 -4.60
N ILE A 535 8.34 12.25 -4.14
CA ILE A 535 7.91 13.59 -4.57
C ILE A 535 7.69 14.40 -3.30
N ASP A 536 8.52 15.39 -3.04
CA ASP A 536 8.61 16.01 -1.72
C ASP A 536 7.32 16.73 -1.28
N LYS A 537 6.68 17.42 -2.23
CA LYS A 537 5.42 18.13 -2.02
C LYS A 537 4.42 17.76 -3.10
N THR A 538 3.24 17.34 -2.67
CA THR A 538 2.17 16.87 -3.56
C THR A 538 0.85 17.61 -3.36
N ARG A 539 -0.08 17.42 -4.31
CA ARG A 539 -1.39 18.07 -4.34
C ARG A 539 -2.51 17.05 -4.37
N ALA A 540 -3.67 17.47 -3.86
CA ALA A 540 -4.87 16.66 -3.85
C ALA A 540 -5.34 16.31 -5.26
N LEU A 541 -5.72 15.06 -5.47
CA LEU A 541 -6.26 14.53 -6.72
C LEU A 541 -7.65 15.11 -6.98
N GLU A 542 -7.82 15.78 -8.13
CA GLU A 542 -9.09 16.42 -8.48
C GLU A 542 -10.15 15.39 -8.92
N PRO A 543 -11.25 15.23 -8.16
CA PRO A 543 -12.35 14.34 -8.53
C PRO A 543 -13.11 14.91 -9.75
N LEU A 544 -13.77 14.04 -10.52
CA LEU A 544 -14.68 14.50 -11.59
C LEU A 544 -15.91 15.22 -11.02
N GLU A 545 -16.35 14.82 -9.83
CA GLU A 545 -17.39 15.49 -9.06
C GLU A 545 -16.78 16.29 -7.91
N THR A 546 -16.53 17.58 -8.10
CA THR A 546 -16.07 18.47 -7.03
C THR A 546 -17.24 18.92 -6.14
N THR A 547 -17.13 18.71 -4.83
CA THR A 547 -18.10 19.21 -3.84
C THR A 547 -17.69 20.58 -3.31
N SER A 548 -18.64 21.34 -2.72
CA SER A 548 -18.33 22.61 -2.06
C SER A 548 -17.30 22.48 -0.93
N LEU A 549 -17.27 21.34 -0.24
CA LEU A 549 -16.29 21.06 0.81
C LEU A 549 -14.91 20.75 0.25
N TRP A 550 -14.83 20.08 -0.90
CA TRP A 550 -13.56 19.91 -1.60
C TRP A 550 -12.99 21.25 -2.09
N ILE A 551 -13.85 22.14 -2.60
CA ILE A 551 -13.47 23.50 -3.01
C ILE A 551 -13.06 24.34 -1.80
N ALA A 552 -13.80 24.31 -0.69
CA ALA A 552 -13.48 25.07 0.52
C ALA A 552 -12.18 24.63 1.22
N GLY A 553 -11.66 23.44 0.90
CA GLY A 553 -10.31 23.01 1.28
C GLY A 553 -9.19 23.78 0.55
N GLU A 554 -9.52 24.60 -0.46
CA GLU A 554 -8.71 25.75 -0.83
C GLU A 554 -8.86 26.78 0.28
N THR A 555 -7.83 26.90 1.12
CA THR A 555 -7.73 28.11 1.95
C THR A 555 -7.85 29.30 1.00
N PRO A 556 -8.79 30.24 1.22
CA PRO A 556 -8.77 31.48 0.47
C PRO A 556 -7.39 32.10 0.69
N GLU A 557 -6.72 32.53 -0.38
CA GLU A 557 -5.55 33.39 -0.23
C GLU A 557 -5.97 34.55 0.68
N THR A 558 -5.43 34.58 1.90
CA THR A 558 -5.55 35.69 2.82
C THR A 558 -4.65 36.82 2.33
N TYR A 559 -5.00 37.41 1.18
CA TYR A 559 -4.53 38.73 0.79
C TYR A 559 -5.69 39.72 0.94
N PRO A 560 -5.58 40.75 1.79
CA PRO A 560 -6.54 41.84 1.78
C PRO A 560 -6.25 42.69 0.55
N SER A 561 -7.02 42.51 -0.53
CA SER A 561 -7.18 43.60 -1.50
C SER A 561 -8.37 44.43 -1.03
N GLY A 562 -8.05 45.47 -0.25
CA GLY A 562 -9.01 46.52 0.04
C GLY A 562 -9.42 47.22 -1.24
N LEU A 563 -10.72 47.45 -1.38
CA LEU A 563 -11.32 48.65 -1.97
C LEU A 563 -12.64 48.92 -1.26
#